data_AF-A0A1J5S8B9-F1
#
_entry.id   AF-A0A1J5S8B9-F1
#
_cell.length_a   1.000
_cell.length_b   1.000
_cell.length_c   1.000
_cell.angle_alpha   90.00
_cell.angle_beta   90.00
_cell.angle_gamma   90.00
#
_symmetry.space_group_name_H-M   'P 1'
#
loop_
_entity.id
_entity.type
_entity.pdbx_description
1 polymer ?
#
loop_
_entity_poly.entity_id
_entity_poly.type
_entity_poly.pdbx_seq_one_letter_code
_entity_poly.pdbx_strand_id
1 'polypeptide(L)'
;MARQTEDEGAEKARILRAFAFQVHRKQPLDAVVLEFIEQELQRGRRKEFRPAAEAFNAEGVTAAMMALGLLGGEGAAMFRVLANDLRDHRLMSTVLEALAAHHEAGAA
;
A
#
# COMPACT_ATOMS: atom_id res chain seq x y z
N MET A 1 -21.86 1.43 -11.94
CA MET A 1 -20.66 0.60 -11.68
C MET A 1 -19.38 1.36 -11.97
N ALA A 2 -19.23 2.08 -13.10
CA ALA A 2 -18.03 2.88 -13.42
C ALA A 2 -17.60 3.90 -12.33
N ARG A 3 -18.53 4.66 -11.75
CA ARG A 3 -18.22 5.67 -10.72
C ARG A 3 -17.64 5.09 -9.41
N GLN A 4 -17.98 3.83 -9.06
CA GLN A 4 -17.46 3.20 -7.83
C GLN A 4 -16.03 2.70 -8.01
N THR A 5 -15.70 2.19 -9.20
CA THR A 5 -14.33 1.77 -9.53
C THR A 5 -13.39 2.96 -9.74
N GLU A 6 -13.90 4.06 -10.30
CA GLU A 6 -13.18 5.34 -10.40
C GLU A 6 -12.73 5.86 -9.03
N ASP A 7 -13.64 5.85 -8.05
CA ASP A 7 -13.38 6.35 -6.69
C ASP A 7 -12.43 5.42 -5.91
N GLU A 8 -12.54 4.10 -6.12
CA GLU A 8 -11.66 3.12 -5.49
C GLU A 8 -10.21 3.25 -5.98
N GLY A 9 -9.99 3.38 -7.30
CA GLY A 9 -8.64 3.56 -7.84
C GLY A 9 -8.00 4.89 -7.42
N ALA A 10 -8.79 5.97 -7.37
CA ALA A 10 -8.33 7.27 -6.87
C ALA A 10 -7.97 7.25 -5.38
N GLU A 11 -8.72 6.52 -4.54
CA GLU A 11 -8.38 6.33 -3.13
C GLU A 11 -7.07 5.53 -2.97
N LYS A 12 -6.91 4.42 -3.70
CA LYS A 12 -5.67 3.63 -3.68
C LYS A 12 -4.46 4.45 -4.10
N ALA A 13 -4.59 5.25 -5.15
CA ALA A 13 -3.53 6.14 -5.60
C ALA A 13 -3.17 7.20 -4.55
N ARG A 14 -4.16 7.79 -3.85
CA ARG A 14 -3.92 8.73 -2.75
C ARG A 14 -3.16 8.08 -1.60
N ILE A 15 -3.54 6.86 -1.19
CA ILE A 15 -2.84 6.10 -0.15
C ILE A 15 -1.39 5.82 -0.55
N LEU A 16 -1.18 5.30 -1.76
CA LEU A 16 0.16 4.96 -2.27
C LEU A 16 1.08 6.19 -2.37
N ARG A 17 0.56 7.35 -2.77
CA ARG A 17 1.32 8.62 -2.78
C ARG A 17 1.68 9.07 -1.37
N ALA A 18 0.77 8.91 -0.40
CA ALA A 18 1.06 9.21 0.99
C ALA A 18 2.18 8.31 1.53
N PHE A 19 2.20 7.03 1.15
CA PHE A 19 3.27 6.11 1.51
C PHE A 19 4.58 6.49 0.83
N ALA A 20 4.55 6.80 -0.48
CA ALA A 20 5.71 7.22 -1.23
C ALA A 20 6.39 8.43 -0.59
N PHE A 21 5.61 9.42 -0.14
CA PHE A 21 6.11 10.61 0.55
C PHE A 21 6.82 10.28 1.87
N GLN A 22 6.24 9.40 2.69
CA GLN A 22 6.85 9.01 3.98
C GLN A 22 8.11 8.16 3.77
N VAL A 23 8.08 7.22 2.84
CA VAL A 23 9.24 6.39 2.48
C VAL A 23 10.36 7.23 1.88
N HIS A 24 10.03 8.23 1.04
CA HIS A 24 11.01 9.19 0.53
C HIS A 24 11.75 9.93 1.67
N ARG A 25 11.05 10.19 2.79
CA ARG A 25 11.60 10.77 4.01
C ARG A 25 12.31 9.75 4.91
N LYS A 26 12.67 8.59 4.35
CA LYS A 26 13.42 7.49 4.99
C LYS A 26 12.65 6.76 6.08
N GLN A 27 11.33 6.86 6.12
CA GLN A 27 10.53 5.99 6.98
C GLN A 27 10.47 4.59 6.35
N PRO A 28 10.73 3.52 7.13
CA PRO A 28 10.57 2.15 6.63
C PRO A 28 9.13 1.91 6.19
N LEU A 29 8.93 1.28 5.03
CA LEU A 29 7.59 1.04 4.49
C LEU A 29 6.71 0.22 5.47
N ASP A 30 7.29 -0.76 6.14
CA ASP A 30 6.60 -1.56 7.17
C ASP A 30 6.00 -0.68 8.26
N ALA A 31 6.77 0.33 8.72
CA ALA A 31 6.32 1.26 9.74
C ALA A 31 5.23 2.18 9.20
N VAL A 32 5.37 2.68 7.97
CA VAL A 32 4.35 3.52 7.30
C VAL A 32 3.02 2.77 7.17
N VAL A 33 3.06 1.53 6.70
CA VAL A 33 1.86 0.72 6.46
C VAL A 33 1.21 0.31 7.78
N LEU A 34 2.02 -0.10 8.77
CA LEU A 34 1.50 -0.46 10.09
C LEU A 34 0.83 0.75 10.76
N GLU A 35 1.48 1.90 10.76
CA GLU A 35 0.94 3.15 11.32
C GLU A 35 -0.39 3.52 10.65
N PHE A 36 -0.47 3.42 9.32
CA PHE A 36 -1.71 3.65 8.60
C PHE A 36 -2.82 2.69 9.04
N ILE A 37 -2.54 1.38 9.08
CA ILE A 37 -3.52 0.37 9.53
C ILE A 37 -4.01 0.66 10.95
N GLU A 38 -3.09 0.97 11.87
CA GLU A 38 -3.42 1.27 13.26
C GLU A 38 -4.29 2.52 13.39
N GLN A 39 -3.95 3.59 12.68
CA GLN A 39 -4.77 4.81 12.62
C GLN A 39 -6.19 4.51 12.12
N GLU A 40 -6.32 3.64 11.11
CA GLU A 40 -7.63 3.30 10.55
C GLU A 40 -8.48 2.40 11.44
N LEU A 41 -7.83 1.49 12.18
CA LEU A 41 -8.48 0.72 13.23
C LEU A 41 -8.97 1.63 14.38
N GLN A 42 -8.18 2.63 14.76
CA GLN A 42 -8.56 3.63 15.78
C GLN A 42 -9.71 4.52 15.32
N ARG A 43 -9.79 4.83 14.02
CA ARG A 43 -10.92 5.55 13.39
C ARG A 43 -12.20 4.71 13.28
N GLY A 44 -12.17 3.44 13.68
CA GLY A 44 -13.33 2.57 13.73
C GLY A 44 -13.56 1.74 12.47
N ARG A 45 -12.67 1.79 11.46
CA ARG A 45 -12.77 1.00 10.22
C ARG A 45 -12.30 -0.44 10.39
N ARG A 46 -12.68 -1.07 11.52
CA ARG A 46 -12.18 -2.39 11.92
C ARG A 46 -12.48 -3.49 10.92
N LYS A 47 -13.68 -3.49 10.31
CA LYS A 47 -14.08 -4.52 9.35
C LYS A 47 -13.19 -4.53 8.10
N GLU A 48 -12.78 -3.36 7.64
CA GLU A 48 -11.99 -3.17 6.42
C GLU A 48 -10.49 -3.41 6.68
N PHE A 49 -9.97 -2.94 7.82
CA PHE A 49 -8.53 -2.93 8.09
C PHE A 49 -8.03 -4.10 8.95
N ARG A 50 -8.92 -4.85 9.61
CA ARG A 50 -8.51 -6.02 10.40
C ARG A 50 -7.83 -7.11 9.56
N PRO A 51 -8.29 -7.48 8.35
CA PRO A 51 -7.59 -8.44 7.51
C PRO A 51 -6.17 -7.99 7.15
N ALA A 52 -5.97 -6.68 6.90
CA ALA A 52 -4.66 -6.12 6.63
C ALA A 52 -3.74 -6.18 7.85
N ALA A 53 -4.27 -5.91 9.06
CA ALA A 53 -3.52 -6.06 10.30
C ALA A 53 -3.13 -7.53 10.58
N GLU A 54 -4.04 -8.47 10.35
CA GLU A 54 -3.77 -9.89 10.52
C GLU A 54 -2.72 -10.38 9.50
N ALA A 55 -2.85 -9.98 8.23
CA ALA A 55 -1.87 -10.28 7.18
C ALA A 55 -0.49 -9.67 7.47
N PHE A 56 -0.44 -8.43 7.97
CA PHE A 56 0.81 -7.78 8.37
C PHE A 56 1.54 -8.59 9.45
N ASN A 57 0.82 -9.01 10.48
CA ASN A 57 1.40 -9.77 11.59
C ASN A 57 1.84 -11.18 11.18
N ALA A 58 1.14 -11.81 10.23
CA ALA A 58 1.44 -13.16 9.77
C ALA A 58 2.60 -13.21 8.76
N GLU A 59 2.58 -12.32 7.77
CA GLU A 59 3.40 -12.42 6.55
C GLU A 59 4.12 -11.12 6.17
N GLY A 60 3.92 -10.03 6.93
CA GLY A 60 4.61 -8.76 6.76
C GLY A 60 3.93 -7.80 5.77
N VAL A 61 4.68 -6.74 5.42
CA VAL A 61 4.15 -5.56 4.70
C VAL A 61 3.53 -5.90 3.34
N THR A 62 4.10 -6.84 2.60
CA THR A 62 3.60 -7.21 1.27
C THR A 62 2.21 -7.82 1.35
N ALA A 63 1.99 -8.75 2.30
CA ALA A 63 0.70 -9.39 2.50
C ALA A 63 -0.36 -8.36 2.97
N ALA A 64 0.03 -7.43 3.84
CA ALA A 64 -0.85 -6.34 4.27
C ALA A 64 -1.29 -5.45 3.09
N MET A 65 -0.37 -5.07 2.22
CA MET A 65 -0.67 -4.27 1.04
C MET A 65 -1.55 -5.01 0.02
N MET A 66 -1.41 -6.34 -0.09
CA MET A 66 -2.34 -7.18 -0.88
C MET A 66 -3.74 -7.20 -0.25
N ALA A 67 -3.84 -7.36 1.07
CA ALA A 67 -5.12 -7.35 1.78
C ALA A 67 -5.84 -5.99 1.69
N LEU A 68 -5.09 -4.89 1.58
CA LEU A 68 -5.61 -3.54 1.30
C LEU A 68 -5.97 -3.33 -0.18
N GLY A 69 -5.71 -4.31 -1.05
CA GLY A 69 -5.94 -4.21 -2.50
C GLY A 69 -5.02 -3.21 -3.21
N LEU A 70 -3.89 -2.85 -2.59
CA LEU A 70 -2.89 -1.94 -3.16
C LEU A 70 -1.92 -2.65 -4.12
N LEU A 71 -1.74 -3.96 -3.94
CA LEU A 71 -0.91 -4.82 -4.78
C LEU A 71 -1.74 -5.97 -5.35
N GLY A 72 -1.57 -6.23 -6.66
CA GLY A 72 -1.98 -7.48 -7.28
C GLY A 72 -0.94 -8.59 -7.09
N GLY A 73 -1.28 -9.82 -7.46
CA GLY A 73 -0.42 -11.00 -7.26
C GLY A 73 0.95 -10.88 -7.92
N GLU A 74 1.02 -10.38 -9.16
CA GLU A 74 2.29 -10.14 -9.86
C GLU A 74 3.11 -9.02 -9.22
N GLY A 75 2.43 -7.96 -8.76
CA GLY A 75 3.05 -6.85 -8.04
C GLY A 75 3.72 -7.31 -6.74
N ALA A 76 3.06 -8.18 -5.98
CA ALA A 76 3.57 -8.70 -4.71
C ALA A 76 4.90 -9.45 -4.85
N ALA A 77 5.09 -10.21 -5.93
CA ALA A 77 6.34 -10.94 -6.18
C ALA A 77 7.54 -9.99 -6.34
N MET A 78 7.37 -8.91 -7.11
CA MET A 78 8.40 -7.89 -7.29
C MET A 78 8.61 -7.06 -6.01
N PHE A 79 7.51 -6.75 -5.33
CA PHE A 79 7.53 -5.93 -4.12
C PHE A 79 8.26 -6.61 -2.97
N ARG A 80 8.18 -7.94 -2.87
CA ARG A 80 8.89 -8.73 -1.87
C ARG A 80 10.42 -8.61 -2.02
N VAL A 81 10.92 -8.57 -3.25
CA VAL A 81 12.36 -8.38 -3.52
C VAL A 81 12.79 -6.95 -3.14
N LEU A 82 11.99 -5.96 -3.52
CA LEU A 82 12.28 -4.55 -3.25
C LEU A 82 12.27 -4.21 -1.75
N ALA A 83 11.30 -4.75 -1.00
CA ALA A 83 11.15 -4.49 0.42
C ALA A 83 12.19 -5.22 1.28
N ASN A 84 12.51 -6.49 0.95
CA ASN A 84 13.37 -7.31 1.80
C ASN A 84 14.86 -7.23 1.45
N ASP A 85 15.20 -7.18 0.15
CA ASP A 85 16.58 -7.41 -0.29
C ASP A 85 17.34 -6.12 -0.62
N LEU A 86 16.66 -5.09 -1.14
CA LEU A 86 17.31 -3.87 -1.62
C LEU A 86 17.32 -2.73 -0.61
N ARG A 87 16.28 -2.61 0.24
CA ARG A 87 16.12 -1.55 1.28
C ARG A 87 16.39 -0.12 0.78
N ASP A 88 16.25 0.11 -0.52
CA ASP A 88 16.45 1.42 -1.14
C ASP A 88 15.14 2.22 -1.08
N HIS A 89 15.12 3.22 -0.19
CA HIS A 89 13.98 4.10 0.02
C HIS A 89 13.65 4.96 -1.20
N ARG A 90 14.64 5.32 -2.04
CA ARG A 90 14.40 6.10 -3.26
C ARG A 90 13.69 5.23 -4.29
N LEU A 91 14.21 4.02 -4.51
CA LEU A 91 13.59 3.05 -5.40
C LEU A 91 12.17 2.68 -4.93
N MET A 92 12.00 2.41 -3.63
CA MET A 92 10.68 2.07 -3.06
C MET A 92 9.68 3.21 -3.22
N SER A 93 10.08 4.45 -2.95
CA SER A 93 9.25 5.63 -3.18
C SER A 93 8.82 5.75 -4.65
N THR A 94 9.74 5.59 -5.60
CA THR A 94 9.43 5.60 -7.05
C THR A 94 8.47 4.48 -7.45
N VAL A 95 8.62 3.28 -6.89
CA VAL A 95 7.71 2.15 -7.17
C VAL A 95 6.30 2.44 -6.65
N LEU A 96 6.17 3.02 -5.46
CA LEU A 96 4.88 3.43 -4.90
C LEU A 96 4.20 4.51 -5.76
N GLU A 97 4.96 5.48 -6.28
CA GLU A 97 4.44 6.47 -7.23
C GLU A 97 3.97 5.84 -8.54
N ALA A 98 4.72 4.89 -9.08
CA ALA A 98 4.36 4.17 -10.30
C ALA A 98 3.08 3.33 -10.11
N LEU A 99 2.95 2.67 -8.95
CA LEU A 99 1.73 1.94 -8.59
C LEU A 99 0.53 2.88 -8.46
N ALA A 100 0.72 4.05 -7.84
CA ALA A 100 -0.35 5.05 -7.74
C ALA A 100 -0.83 5.51 -9.12
N ALA A 101 0.10 5.79 -10.04
CA ALA A 101 -0.22 6.15 -11.41
C ALA A 101 -0.96 5.02 -12.16
N HIS A 102 -0.58 3.76 -11.92
CA HIS A 102 -1.28 2.61 -12.49
C HIS A 102 -2.73 2.49 -12.01
N HIS A 103 -2.97 2.67 -10.71
CA HIS A 103 -4.34 2.64 -10.14
C HIS A 103 -5.21 3.80 -10.64
N GLU A 104 -4.64 4.98 -10.87
CA GLU A 104 -5.35 6.10 -11.52
C GLU A 104 -5.66 5.82 -13.00
N ALA A 105 -4.72 5.24 -13.74
CA ALA A 105 -4.91 4.94 -15.15
C ALA A 105 -5.95 3.81 -15.38
N GLY A 106 -6.03 2.85 -14.47
CA GLY A 106 -7.08 1.80 -14.50
C GLY A 106 -8.44 2.27 -13.98
N ALA A 107 -8.50 3.46 -13.36
CA ALA A 107 -9.72 4.08 -12.88
C ALA A 107 -10.40 4.98 -13.91
N ALA A 108 -9.69 5.41 -14.96
CA ALA A 108 -10.18 6.27 -16.06
C ALA A 108 -10.75 5.46 -17.23
#